data_AF-A0A382YY02-F1
#
_entry.id   AF-A0A382YY02-F1
#
_cell.length_a   1.000
_cell.length_b   1.000
_cell.length_c   1.000
_cell.angle_alpha   90.00
_cell.angle_beta   90.00
_cell.angle_gamma   90.00
#
_symmetry.space_group_name_H-M   'P 1'
#
loop_
_entity.id
_entity.type
_entity.pdbx_description
1 polymer ?
#
loop_
_entity_poly.entity_id
_entity_poly.type
_entity_poly.pdbx_seq_one_letter_code
_entity_poly.pdbx_strand_id
1 'polypeptide(L)'
;DGDEQVDQLGCLDWILQCQTRKPHSYTGAAPGGWGWSDLTGSVPDADDTAGALLAISAIGRQRALCKDGHIEEPICSAAAAGIDWLLDLQNRDGGWPTFCRGWGKLPFDRSGTDLTAHAIRALCTWTVNFKRDETQNRVDSRAISAIERGFDYLREQQREDGSWMPLWFGNEHTTGEENPIYGTAKVLLAYRDLGRLNCAEARRGFDWLLAAQDLGGGWGGSGRQIRRGQPHWPSSVEETSLALDALLADPRLCSNASLQ
;
A
#
# COMPACT_ATOMS: atom_id res chain seq x y z
N ASP A 1 -6.33 -0.72 28.96
CA ASP A 1 -4.96 -1.15 29.28
C ASP A 1 -4.36 -1.96 28.13
N GLY A 2 -4.10 -1.32 27.00
CA GLY A 2 -3.58 -1.96 25.79
C GLY A 2 -2.79 -1.00 24.92
N ASP A 3 -2.08 -0.05 25.54
CA ASP A 3 -1.00 0.67 24.86
C ASP A 3 0.18 -0.30 24.77
N GLU A 4 0.19 -1.16 23.74
CA GLU A 4 1.45 -1.72 23.28
C GLU A 4 2.29 -0.54 22.79
N GLN A 5 3.18 -0.07 23.66
CA GLN A 5 4.17 0.95 23.38
C GLN A 5 5.14 0.42 22.32
N VAL A 6 4.74 0.50 21.05
CA VAL A 6 5.52 0.10 19.86
C VAL A 6 6.88 0.82 19.83
N ASP A 7 6.99 1.97 20.50
CA ASP A 7 8.22 2.75 20.65
C ASP A 7 9.28 2.10 21.56
N GLN A 8 8.90 1.17 22.45
CA GLN A 8 9.83 0.39 23.29
C GLN A 8 10.45 -0.81 22.56
N LEU A 9 9.88 -1.22 21.43
CA LEU A 9 10.42 -2.32 20.64
C LEU A 9 11.54 -1.76 19.75
N GLY A 10 12.71 -2.42 19.74
CA GLY A 10 13.86 -2.09 18.88
C GLY A 10 13.59 -2.19 17.36
N CYS A 11 12.31 -2.26 16.96
CA CYS A 11 11.82 -2.31 15.59
C CYS A 11 12.25 -1.09 14.78
N LEU A 12 12.26 0.12 15.34
CA LEU A 12 12.71 1.30 14.58
C LEU A 12 14.17 1.17 14.18
N ASP A 13 15.05 0.86 15.13
CA ASP A 13 16.48 0.72 14.87
C ASP A 13 16.72 -0.41 13.87
N TRP A 14 15.98 -1.52 14.00
CA TRP A 14 16.03 -2.64 13.05
C TRP A 14 15.59 -2.24 11.64
N ILE A 15 14.45 -1.55 11.47
CA ILE A 15 13.99 -1.07 10.16
C ILE A 15 15.01 -0.09 9.55
N LEU A 16 15.55 0.85 10.33
CA LEU A 16 16.56 1.81 9.85
C LEU A 16 17.89 1.15 9.46
N GLN A 17 18.23 0.01 10.07
CA GLN A 17 19.40 -0.79 9.71
C GLN A 17 19.19 -1.61 8.43
N CYS A 18 17.95 -2.01 8.13
CA CYS A 18 17.61 -2.76 6.93
C CYS A 18 17.61 -1.92 5.64
N GLN A 19 17.67 -0.58 5.73
CA GLN A 19 17.69 0.29 4.55
C GLN A 19 18.97 0.07 3.73
N THR A 20 18.82 -0.07 2.42
CA THR A 20 19.96 -0.18 1.50
C THR A 20 20.71 1.15 1.40
N ARG A 21 22.00 1.18 1.77
CA ARG A 21 22.82 2.42 1.80
C ARG A 21 23.87 2.52 0.69
N LYS A 22 24.00 1.48 -0.12
CA LYS A 22 24.91 1.40 -1.27
C LYS A 22 24.17 0.81 -2.46
N PRO A 23 24.62 1.06 -3.70
CA PRO A 23 24.09 0.36 -4.86
C PRO A 23 24.10 -1.15 -4.64
N HIS A 24 23.00 -1.82 -4.95
CA HIS A 24 22.85 -3.25 -4.70
C HIS A 24 23.82 -4.06 -5.58
N SER A 25 24.64 -4.91 -4.97
CA SER A 25 25.80 -5.54 -5.64
C SER A 25 25.45 -6.41 -6.85
N TYR A 26 24.24 -7.00 -6.89
CA TYR A 26 23.82 -7.88 -7.99
C TYR A 26 22.97 -7.18 -9.05
N THR A 27 22.06 -6.29 -8.62
CA THR A 27 21.06 -5.66 -9.49
C THR A 27 21.44 -4.25 -9.91
N GLY A 28 22.39 -3.62 -9.22
CA GLY A 28 22.74 -2.21 -9.40
C GLY A 28 21.66 -1.24 -8.92
N ALA A 29 20.62 -1.72 -8.21
CA ALA A 29 19.56 -0.87 -7.69
C ALA A 29 20.15 0.25 -6.82
N ALA A 30 19.64 1.47 -6.99
CA ALA A 30 20.07 2.62 -6.22
C ALA A 30 19.84 2.41 -4.72
N PRO A 31 20.66 3.01 -3.83
CA PRO A 31 20.40 2.99 -2.40
C PRO A 31 19.11 3.75 -2.05
N GLY A 32 18.51 3.42 -0.90
CA GLY A 32 17.39 4.14 -0.30
C GLY A 32 16.17 3.25 -0.05
N GLY A 33 16.01 2.15 -0.79
CA GLY A 33 14.92 1.21 -0.61
C GLY A 33 15.16 0.18 0.50
N TRP A 34 14.10 -0.57 0.82
CA TRP A 34 14.09 -1.76 1.67
C TRP A 34 13.67 -2.96 0.82
N GLY A 35 14.14 -4.15 1.20
CA GLY A 35 13.74 -5.40 0.56
C GLY A 35 13.19 -6.38 1.60
N TRP A 36 12.55 -7.43 1.09
CA TRP A 36 11.81 -8.44 1.85
C TRP A 36 12.52 -9.13 3.03
N SER A 37 13.86 -9.16 3.04
CA SER A 37 14.64 -9.72 4.16
C SER A 37 15.71 -8.77 4.70
N ASP A 38 16.14 -9.00 5.93
CA ASP A 38 17.26 -8.33 6.58
C ASP A 38 18.63 -8.88 6.17
N LEU A 39 18.65 -9.95 5.37
CA LEU A 39 19.86 -10.61 4.92
C LEU A 39 20.59 -9.80 3.85
N THR A 40 21.92 -9.91 3.85
CA THR A 40 22.76 -9.28 2.83
C THR A 40 22.41 -9.81 1.44
N GLY A 41 22.13 -8.91 0.50
CA GLY A 41 21.71 -9.26 -0.86
C GLY A 41 20.19 -9.24 -1.07
N SER A 42 19.41 -8.86 -0.05
CA SER A 42 18.00 -8.50 -0.19
C SER A 42 17.86 -7.38 -1.23
N VAL A 43 17.10 -7.66 -2.28
CA VAL A 43 16.86 -6.70 -3.38
C VAL A 43 15.78 -5.72 -2.91
N PRO A 44 16.03 -4.40 -2.94
CA PRO A 44 15.00 -3.45 -2.55
C PRO A 44 13.83 -3.46 -3.55
N ASP A 45 12.61 -3.35 -3.04
CA ASP A 45 11.38 -3.36 -3.83
C ASP A 45 10.36 -2.33 -3.35
N ALA A 46 9.35 -2.07 -4.20
CA ALA A 46 8.34 -1.06 -3.96
C ALA A 46 7.42 -1.37 -2.78
N ASP A 47 7.14 -2.65 -2.51
CA ASP A 47 6.19 -3.04 -1.46
C ASP A 47 6.83 -2.86 -0.08
N ASP A 48 8.04 -3.41 0.10
CA ASP A 48 8.79 -3.32 1.34
C ASP A 48 9.28 -1.89 1.61
N THR A 49 9.68 -1.14 0.58
CA THR A 49 10.03 0.28 0.74
C THR A 49 8.82 1.10 1.19
N ALA A 50 7.64 0.88 0.59
CA ALA A 50 6.42 1.57 1.01
C ALA A 50 6.00 1.18 2.44
N GLY A 51 6.07 -0.10 2.77
CA GLY A 51 5.78 -0.62 4.12
C GLY A 51 6.71 -0.04 5.17
N ALA A 52 8.02 -0.01 4.91
CA ALA A 52 9.01 0.61 5.78
C ALA A 52 8.69 2.09 6.01
N LEU A 53 8.45 2.86 4.94
CA LEU A 53 8.09 4.29 5.02
C LEU A 53 6.84 4.54 5.87
N LEU A 54 5.80 3.71 5.72
CA LEU A 54 4.59 3.80 6.54
C LEU A 54 4.88 3.49 8.01
N ALA A 55 5.65 2.43 8.28
CA ALA A 55 6.01 2.00 9.63
C ALA A 55 6.86 3.07 10.36
N ILE A 56 7.93 3.56 9.73
CA ILE A 56 8.78 4.60 10.33
C ILE A 56 8.04 5.92 10.52
N SER A 57 7.04 6.23 9.68
CA SER A 57 6.16 7.38 9.91
C SER A 57 5.26 7.19 11.12
N ALA A 58 4.66 6.00 11.29
CA ALA A 58 3.78 5.71 12.42
C ALA A 58 4.53 5.82 13.74
N ILE A 59 5.70 5.16 13.83
CA ILE A 59 6.58 5.21 15.02
C ILE A 59 7.09 6.64 15.26
N GLY A 60 7.53 7.33 14.20
CA GLY A 60 8.03 8.70 14.29
C GLY A 60 6.99 9.67 14.83
N ARG A 61 5.72 9.56 14.39
CA ARG A 61 4.61 10.37 14.93
C ARG A 61 4.34 10.07 16.39
N GLN A 62 4.30 8.80 16.78
CA GLN A 62 4.09 8.40 18.18
C GLN A 62 5.18 8.98 19.08
N ARG A 63 6.46 8.88 18.67
CA ARG A 63 7.57 9.46 19.42
C ARG A 63 7.56 10.98 19.47
N ALA A 64 7.15 11.64 18.38
CA ALA A 64 7.03 13.10 18.34
C ALA A 64 5.96 13.62 19.30
N LEU A 65 4.85 12.89 19.51
CA LEU A 65 3.84 13.23 20.53
C LEU A 65 4.44 13.24 21.95
N CYS A 66 5.47 12.43 22.19
CA CYS A 66 6.16 12.33 23.48
C CYS A 66 7.39 13.26 23.60
N LYS A 67 7.87 13.86 22.50
CA LYS A 67 9.12 14.64 22.43
C LYS A 67 8.97 15.93 21.62
N ASP A 68 8.41 16.97 22.24
CA ASP A 68 8.32 18.35 21.73
C ASP A 68 7.74 18.51 20.30
N GLY A 69 7.06 17.49 19.76
CA GLY A 69 6.43 17.52 18.43
C GLY A 69 7.37 17.32 17.24
N HIS A 70 8.64 16.95 17.45
CA HIS A 70 9.63 16.79 16.37
C HIS A 70 9.94 15.33 16.03
N ILE A 71 10.03 15.02 14.74
CA ILE A 71 10.54 13.73 14.26
C ILE A 71 12.06 13.73 14.25
N GLU A 72 12.64 12.64 14.73
CA GLU A 72 14.08 12.44 14.84
C GLU A 72 14.76 12.43 13.46
N GLU A 73 15.94 13.06 13.34
CA GLU A 73 16.68 13.21 12.07
C GLU A 73 16.92 11.89 11.33
N PRO A 74 17.29 10.78 12.00
CA PRO A 74 17.51 9.50 11.30
C PRO A 74 16.27 8.99 10.56
N ILE A 75 15.07 9.27 11.10
CA ILE A 75 13.80 8.91 10.47
C ILE A 75 13.59 9.78 9.24
N CYS A 76 13.79 11.10 9.35
CA CYS A 76 13.65 12.03 8.24
C CYS A 76 14.61 11.71 7.09
N SER A 77 15.86 11.40 7.41
CA SER A 77 16.90 11.04 6.44
C SER A 77 16.58 9.72 5.71
N ALA A 78 16.19 8.69 6.46
CA ALA A 78 15.77 7.41 5.89
C ALA A 78 14.53 7.57 5.00
N ALA A 79 13.54 8.34 5.46
CA ALA A 79 12.33 8.61 4.70
C ALA A 79 12.61 9.35 3.38
N ALA A 80 13.46 10.38 3.40
CA ALA A 80 13.84 11.10 2.19
C ALA A 80 14.48 10.17 1.15
N ALA A 81 15.41 9.31 1.57
CA ALA A 81 16.05 8.34 0.67
C ALA A 81 15.07 7.31 0.10
N GLY A 82 14.12 6.82 0.91
CA GLY A 82 13.07 5.89 0.45
C GLY A 82 12.08 6.54 -0.53
N ILE A 83 11.71 7.79 -0.27
CA ILE A 83 10.84 8.57 -1.16
C ILE A 83 11.50 8.77 -2.51
N ASP A 84 12.76 9.24 -2.54
CA ASP A 84 13.48 9.43 -3.79
C ASP A 84 13.60 8.12 -4.59
N TRP A 85 13.88 7.01 -3.89
CA TRP A 85 13.94 5.69 -4.49
C TRP A 85 12.61 5.28 -5.15
N LEU A 86 11.48 5.44 -4.46
CA LEU A 86 10.15 5.17 -5.04
C LEU A 86 9.85 6.09 -6.22
N LEU A 87 10.16 7.39 -6.12
CA LEU A 87 9.90 8.34 -7.19
C LEU A 87 10.72 8.05 -8.45
N ASP A 88 11.92 7.50 -8.31
CA ASP A 88 12.78 7.07 -9.42
C ASP A 88 12.30 5.76 -10.06
N LEU A 89 11.67 4.89 -9.25
CA LEU A 89 11.18 3.58 -9.68
C LEU A 89 9.91 3.64 -10.56
N GLN A 90 9.05 4.64 -10.36
CA GLN A 90 7.74 4.72 -11.02
C GLN A 90 7.82 4.60 -12.55
N ASN A 91 6.97 3.74 -13.12
CA ASN A 91 6.89 3.49 -14.55
C ASN A 91 6.21 4.65 -15.31
N ARG A 92 6.34 4.65 -16.64
CA ARG A 92 5.77 5.69 -17.51
C ARG A 92 4.25 5.71 -17.52
N ASP A 93 3.62 4.56 -17.29
CA ASP A 93 2.17 4.39 -17.14
C ASP A 93 1.61 4.97 -15.85
N GLY A 94 2.47 5.44 -14.92
CA GLY A 94 2.06 5.98 -13.64
C GLY A 94 2.03 4.96 -12.51
N GLY A 95 2.12 3.67 -12.80
CA GLY A 95 2.16 2.64 -11.78
C GLY A 95 3.56 2.38 -11.22
N TRP A 96 3.62 1.61 -10.14
CA TRP A 96 4.87 1.13 -9.54
C TRP A 96 5.09 -0.35 -9.84
N PRO A 97 6.27 -0.71 -10.36
CA PRO A 97 6.71 -2.10 -10.45
C PRO A 97 7.28 -2.59 -9.11
N THR A 98 7.68 -3.85 -9.07
CA THR A 98 8.27 -4.46 -7.86
C THR A 98 9.71 -4.01 -7.66
N PHE A 99 10.61 -4.37 -8.58
CA PHE A 99 12.06 -4.25 -8.34
C PHE A 99 12.73 -3.17 -9.18
N CYS A 100 12.29 -2.99 -10.43
CA CYS A 100 12.97 -2.08 -11.34
C CYS A 100 12.01 -1.37 -12.28
N ARG A 101 12.37 -0.14 -12.61
CA ARG A 101 11.72 0.62 -13.67
C ARG A 101 12.05 -0.04 -15.00
N GLY A 102 11.04 -0.27 -15.81
CA GLY A 102 11.24 -0.99 -17.06
C GLY A 102 10.24 -0.63 -18.15
N TRP A 103 10.07 -1.56 -19.09
CA TRP A 103 9.14 -1.42 -20.21
C TRP A 103 7.73 -1.88 -19.83
N GLY A 104 7.56 -2.42 -18.63
CA GLY A 104 6.28 -2.84 -18.08
C GLY A 104 5.77 -4.16 -18.66
N LYS A 105 6.67 -5.04 -19.12
CA LYS A 105 6.32 -6.25 -19.88
C LYS A 105 6.53 -7.55 -19.10
N LEU A 106 7.41 -7.52 -18.10
CA LEU A 106 7.79 -8.67 -17.29
C LEU A 106 7.21 -8.51 -15.89
N PRO A 107 6.92 -9.60 -15.16
CA PRO A 107 6.32 -9.51 -13.83
C PRO A 107 7.06 -8.60 -12.85
N PHE A 108 8.40 -8.55 -12.91
CA PHE A 108 9.22 -7.74 -12.01
C PHE A 108 9.34 -6.25 -12.39
N ASP A 109 9.05 -5.89 -13.66
CA ASP A 109 9.16 -4.52 -14.19
C ASP A 109 7.81 -3.91 -14.59
N ARG A 110 6.73 -4.69 -14.57
CA ARG A 110 5.35 -4.24 -14.78
C ARG A 110 4.76 -3.67 -13.51
N SER A 111 3.94 -2.65 -13.70
CA SER A 111 3.22 -2.00 -12.63
C SER A 111 2.18 -2.94 -12.00
N GLY A 112 1.98 -2.86 -10.67
CA GLY A 112 0.96 -3.60 -9.92
C GLY A 112 -0.02 -2.64 -9.24
N THR A 113 -1.30 -2.99 -9.14
CA THR A 113 -2.30 -2.10 -8.49
C THR A 113 -2.10 -2.02 -6.99
N ASP A 114 -1.78 -3.15 -6.36
CA ASP A 114 -1.38 -3.29 -4.96
C ASP A 114 -0.11 -2.49 -4.65
N LEU A 115 0.93 -2.67 -5.46
CA LEU A 115 2.21 -1.94 -5.33
C LEU A 115 2.01 -0.43 -5.50
N THR A 116 1.24 -0.03 -6.51
CA THR A 116 0.93 1.38 -6.78
C THR A 116 0.15 2.00 -5.64
N ALA A 117 -0.88 1.32 -5.13
CA ALA A 117 -1.64 1.78 -3.98
C ALA A 117 -0.75 1.94 -2.74
N HIS A 118 0.15 0.97 -2.49
CA HIS A 118 1.05 1.03 -1.34
C HIS A 118 2.05 2.19 -1.44
N ALA A 119 2.67 2.37 -2.61
CA ALA A 119 3.56 3.50 -2.88
C ALA A 119 2.86 4.86 -2.72
N ILE A 120 1.63 5.00 -3.23
CA ILE A 120 0.81 6.21 -3.05
C ILE A 120 0.62 6.53 -1.55
N ARG A 121 0.25 5.52 -0.74
CA ARG A 121 0.04 5.69 0.71
C ARG A 121 1.33 6.14 1.41
N ALA A 122 2.46 5.53 1.06
CA ALA A 122 3.76 5.91 1.60
C ALA A 122 4.12 7.36 1.25
N LEU A 123 4.03 7.75 -0.03
CA LEU A 123 4.33 9.11 -0.48
C LEU A 123 3.38 10.15 0.14
N CYS A 124 2.09 9.86 0.22
CA CYS A 124 1.11 10.75 0.86
C CYS A 124 1.43 10.98 2.34
N THR A 125 1.78 9.92 3.05
CA THR A 125 2.08 9.98 4.48
C THR A 125 3.22 10.96 4.77
N TRP A 126 4.22 11.04 3.89
CA TRP A 126 5.38 11.91 4.06
C TRP A 126 5.25 13.30 3.44
N THR A 127 4.30 13.53 2.53
CA THR A 127 4.05 14.84 1.90
C THR A 127 3.04 15.69 2.66
N VAL A 128 2.01 15.08 3.26
CA VAL A 128 0.92 15.84 3.92
C VAL A 128 1.20 16.12 5.40
N ASN A 129 1.95 15.25 6.07
CA ASN A 129 2.00 15.24 7.54
C ASN A 129 3.21 15.96 8.17
N PHE A 130 4.14 16.51 7.39
CA PHE A 130 5.39 17.08 7.94
C PHE A 130 5.65 18.51 7.44
N LYS A 131 5.83 19.46 8.38
CA LYS A 131 6.27 20.85 8.09
C LYS A 131 7.74 20.86 7.72
N ARG A 132 8.12 21.45 6.57
CA ARG A 132 9.50 21.35 6.05
C ARG A 132 9.97 22.56 5.25
N ASP A 133 11.28 22.59 4.95
CA ASP A 133 12.02 23.68 4.31
C ASP A 133 11.90 23.71 2.76
N GLU A 134 12.59 24.66 2.11
CA GLU A 134 12.51 24.91 0.66
C GLU A 134 13.01 23.75 -0.21
N THR A 135 13.99 22.98 0.26
CA THR A 135 14.50 21.78 -0.45
C THR A 135 13.45 20.68 -0.45
N GLN A 136 12.67 20.56 0.62
CA GLN A 136 11.58 19.60 0.70
C GLN A 136 10.43 19.92 -0.27
N ASN A 137 10.11 21.20 -0.49
CA ASN A 137 9.00 21.60 -1.37
C ASN A 137 9.10 21.06 -2.81
N ARG A 138 10.33 20.84 -3.31
CA ARG A 138 10.57 20.25 -4.65
C ARG A 138 10.29 18.75 -4.69
N VAL A 139 10.70 18.02 -3.65
CA VAL A 139 10.38 16.60 -3.48
C VAL A 139 8.86 16.43 -3.37
N ASP A 140 8.19 17.33 -2.66
CA ASP A 140 6.73 17.30 -2.51
C ASP A 140 6.02 17.51 -3.84
N SER A 141 6.48 18.45 -4.67
CA SER A 141 5.90 18.66 -6.01
C SER A 141 6.04 17.41 -6.90
N ARG A 142 7.20 16.74 -6.84
CA ARG A 142 7.44 15.50 -7.58
C ARG A 142 6.59 14.35 -7.05
N ALA A 143 6.46 14.24 -5.73
CA ALA A 143 5.64 13.22 -5.07
C ALA A 143 4.15 13.41 -5.34
N ILE A 144 3.63 14.64 -5.28
CA ILE A 144 2.24 14.96 -5.65
C ILE A 144 1.97 14.55 -7.09
N SER A 145 2.84 14.93 -8.03
CA SER A 145 2.72 14.52 -9.44
C SER A 145 2.77 12.99 -9.62
N ALA A 146 3.65 12.31 -8.90
CA ALA A 146 3.74 10.85 -8.91
C ALA A 146 2.46 10.19 -8.36
N ILE A 147 1.90 10.72 -7.27
CA ILE A 147 0.64 10.27 -6.66
C ILE A 147 -0.52 10.39 -7.65
N GLU A 148 -0.69 11.54 -8.32
CA GLU A 148 -1.78 11.72 -9.29
C GLU A 148 -1.68 10.71 -10.44
N ARG A 149 -0.48 10.55 -11.00
CA ARG A 149 -0.23 9.54 -12.03
C ARG A 149 -0.50 8.11 -11.54
N GLY A 150 -0.22 7.84 -10.27
CA GLY A 150 -0.58 6.57 -9.64
C GLY A 150 -2.09 6.35 -9.59
N PHE A 151 -2.87 7.37 -9.24
CA PHE A 151 -4.33 7.28 -9.29
C PHE A 151 -4.87 7.13 -10.71
N ASP A 152 -4.26 7.79 -11.70
CA ASP A 152 -4.62 7.61 -13.10
C ASP A 152 -4.38 6.16 -13.55
N TYR A 153 -3.22 5.58 -13.21
CA TYR A 153 -2.94 4.16 -13.42
C TYR A 153 -4.00 3.27 -12.75
N LEU A 154 -4.32 3.51 -11.47
CA LEU A 154 -5.33 2.72 -10.75
C LEU A 154 -6.71 2.82 -11.42
N ARG A 155 -7.11 4.00 -11.90
CA ARG A 155 -8.36 4.18 -12.66
C ARG A 155 -8.36 3.33 -13.92
N GLU A 156 -7.27 3.35 -14.68
CA GLU A 156 -7.12 2.59 -15.93
C GLU A 156 -7.09 1.07 -15.71
N GLN A 157 -6.60 0.61 -14.55
CA GLN A 157 -6.55 -0.81 -14.20
C GLN A 157 -7.83 -1.34 -13.52
N GLN A 158 -8.80 -0.48 -13.19
CA GLN A 158 -10.05 -0.95 -12.58
C GLN A 158 -10.85 -1.79 -13.59
N ARG A 159 -11.21 -3.02 -13.24
CA ARG A 159 -12.07 -3.89 -14.06
C ARG A 159 -13.46 -3.29 -14.19
N GLU A 160 -14.23 -3.74 -15.19
CA GLU A 160 -15.61 -3.28 -15.43
C GLU A 160 -16.56 -3.55 -14.25
N ASP A 161 -16.29 -4.60 -13.46
CA ASP A 161 -17.06 -4.93 -12.26
C ASP A 161 -16.71 -4.07 -11.04
N GLY A 162 -15.64 -3.27 -11.11
CA GLY A 162 -15.18 -2.38 -10.03
C GLY A 162 -13.97 -2.88 -9.26
N SER A 163 -13.51 -4.11 -9.50
CA SER A 163 -12.39 -4.71 -8.79
C SER A 163 -11.02 -4.31 -9.35
N TRP A 164 -9.98 -4.50 -8.53
CA TRP A 164 -8.57 -4.39 -8.93
C TRP A 164 -7.80 -5.67 -8.64
N MET A 165 -6.95 -6.09 -9.58
CA MET A 165 -6.12 -7.29 -9.40
C MET A 165 -4.76 -6.94 -8.84
N PRO A 166 -4.33 -7.61 -7.75
CA PRO A 166 -2.96 -7.48 -7.27
C PRO A 166 -1.99 -8.19 -8.22
N LEU A 167 -0.72 -7.83 -8.12
CA LEU A 167 0.33 -8.43 -8.94
C LEU A 167 0.85 -9.75 -8.35
N TRP A 168 1.07 -9.81 -7.03
CA TRP A 168 1.76 -10.94 -6.38
C TRP A 168 0.89 -11.79 -5.47
N PHE A 169 -0.16 -11.22 -4.89
CA PHE A 169 -0.99 -11.92 -3.91
C PHE A 169 -2.15 -12.64 -4.61
N GLY A 170 -1.96 -13.91 -4.94
CA GLY A 170 -3.00 -14.79 -5.46
C GLY A 170 -3.87 -15.41 -4.37
N ASN A 171 -4.86 -16.21 -4.78
CA ASN A 171 -5.64 -17.05 -3.87
C ASN A 171 -5.74 -18.47 -4.45
N GLU A 172 -5.09 -19.44 -3.82
CA GLU A 172 -5.00 -20.85 -4.26
C GLU A 172 -6.35 -21.57 -4.34
N HIS A 173 -7.38 -21.00 -3.72
CA HIS A 173 -8.73 -21.52 -3.74
C HIS A 173 -9.56 -20.94 -4.90
N THR A 174 -9.00 -20.07 -5.75
CA THR A 174 -9.68 -19.55 -6.93
C THR A 174 -9.15 -20.20 -8.21
N THR A 175 -10.02 -20.48 -9.19
CA THR A 175 -9.64 -21.21 -10.43
C THR A 175 -8.57 -20.50 -11.28
N GLY A 176 -8.41 -19.19 -11.13
CA GLY A 176 -7.38 -18.40 -11.80
C GLY A 176 -6.25 -17.94 -10.88
N GLU A 177 -6.25 -18.40 -9.62
CA GLU A 177 -5.37 -17.94 -8.55
C GLU A 177 -5.38 -16.41 -8.36
N GLU A 178 -6.44 -15.73 -8.81
CA GLU A 178 -6.60 -14.28 -8.68
C GLU A 178 -7.14 -13.91 -7.30
N ASN A 179 -6.67 -12.80 -6.73
CA ASN A 179 -7.20 -12.28 -5.47
C ASN A 179 -7.77 -10.86 -5.62
N PRO A 180 -8.95 -10.71 -6.24
CA PRO A 180 -9.58 -9.40 -6.41
C PRO A 180 -9.96 -8.75 -5.07
N ILE A 181 -10.16 -9.53 -4.00
CA ILE A 181 -10.46 -9.02 -2.66
C ILE A 181 -9.24 -8.26 -2.13
N TYR A 182 -8.07 -8.90 -2.13
CA TYR A 182 -6.83 -8.27 -1.70
C TYR A 182 -6.53 -7.00 -2.48
N GLY A 183 -6.54 -7.09 -3.83
CA GLY A 183 -6.22 -5.94 -4.69
C GLY A 183 -7.18 -4.78 -4.47
N THR A 184 -8.49 -5.06 -4.46
CA THR A 184 -9.51 -4.02 -4.26
C THR A 184 -9.42 -3.37 -2.88
N ALA A 185 -9.23 -4.16 -1.83
CA ALA A 185 -9.05 -3.63 -0.48
C ALA A 185 -7.83 -2.71 -0.39
N LYS A 186 -6.65 -3.16 -0.87
CA LYS A 186 -5.42 -2.35 -0.85
C LYS A 186 -5.56 -1.03 -1.62
N VAL A 187 -6.20 -1.05 -2.78
CA VAL A 187 -6.46 0.15 -3.56
C VAL A 187 -7.38 1.11 -2.81
N LEU A 188 -8.46 0.62 -2.20
CA LEU A 188 -9.38 1.46 -1.42
C LEU A 188 -8.72 2.11 -0.21
N LEU A 189 -7.72 1.47 0.43
CA LEU A 189 -6.92 2.10 1.49
C LEU A 189 -6.14 3.33 0.97
N ALA A 190 -5.66 3.31 -0.28
CA ALA A 190 -5.02 4.48 -0.88
C ALA A 190 -6.03 5.61 -1.14
N TYR A 191 -7.24 5.27 -1.64
CA TYR A 191 -8.31 6.25 -1.77
C TYR A 191 -8.72 6.86 -0.42
N ARG A 192 -8.76 6.05 0.65
CA ARG A 192 -9.03 6.50 2.02
C ARG A 192 -7.99 7.49 2.51
N ASP A 193 -6.71 7.13 2.43
CA ASP A 193 -5.62 7.91 3.02
C ASP A 193 -5.46 9.30 2.35
N LEU A 194 -5.97 9.47 1.13
CA LEU A 194 -6.01 10.75 0.41
C LEU A 194 -7.40 11.43 0.38
N GLY A 195 -8.39 10.91 1.10
CA GLY A 195 -9.73 11.50 1.15
C GLY A 195 -10.49 11.46 -0.18
N ARG A 196 -10.16 10.52 -1.08
CA ARG A 196 -10.74 10.38 -2.44
C ARG A 196 -11.93 9.43 -2.50
N LEU A 197 -12.56 9.14 -1.36
CA LEU A 197 -13.59 8.12 -1.21
C LEU A 197 -14.90 8.40 -1.98
N ASN A 198 -15.11 9.66 -2.37
CA ASN A 198 -16.33 10.08 -3.07
C ASN A 198 -16.24 9.98 -4.60
N CYS A 199 -15.11 9.59 -5.20
CA CYS A 199 -15.01 9.44 -6.65
C CYS A 199 -15.72 8.16 -7.16
N ALA A 200 -15.93 8.06 -8.47
CA ALA A 200 -16.68 6.94 -9.05
C ALA A 200 -15.94 5.59 -8.87
N GLU A 201 -14.62 5.62 -8.99
CA GLU A 201 -13.73 4.48 -8.87
C GLU A 201 -13.82 3.86 -7.47
N ALA A 202 -13.67 4.67 -6.42
CA ALA A 202 -13.78 4.23 -5.04
C ALA A 202 -15.17 3.64 -4.73
N ARG A 203 -16.26 4.30 -5.16
CA ARG A 203 -17.63 3.79 -4.98
C ARG A 203 -17.83 2.42 -5.62
N ARG A 204 -17.37 2.25 -6.87
CA ARG A 204 -17.44 0.96 -7.57
C ARG A 204 -16.62 -0.12 -6.87
N GLY A 205 -15.45 0.23 -6.34
CA GLY A 205 -14.65 -0.67 -5.52
C GLY A 205 -15.38 -1.13 -4.27
N PHE A 206 -15.99 -0.20 -3.52
CA PHE A 206 -16.80 -0.55 -2.35
C PHE A 206 -18.01 -1.40 -2.70
N ASP A 207 -18.74 -1.06 -3.77
CA ASP A 207 -19.89 -1.82 -4.25
C ASP A 207 -19.50 -3.27 -4.60
N TRP A 208 -18.37 -3.43 -5.30
CA TRP A 208 -17.84 -4.74 -5.62
C TRP A 208 -17.46 -5.52 -4.36
N LEU A 209 -16.77 -4.88 -3.41
CA LEU A 209 -16.31 -5.53 -2.18
C LEU A 209 -17.49 -5.97 -1.30
N LEU A 210 -18.55 -5.15 -1.18
CA LEU A 210 -19.79 -5.53 -0.51
C LEU A 210 -20.48 -6.72 -1.20
N ALA A 211 -20.50 -6.74 -2.54
CA ALA A 211 -21.08 -7.84 -3.30
C ALA A 211 -20.27 -9.15 -3.20
N ALA A 212 -18.96 -9.04 -2.92
CA ALA A 212 -18.06 -10.17 -2.78
C ALA A 212 -18.17 -10.90 -1.42
N GLN A 213 -18.84 -10.32 -0.42
CA GLN A 213 -19.04 -10.95 0.88
C GLN A 213 -19.74 -12.30 0.76
N ASP A 214 -19.21 -13.33 1.41
CA ASP A 214 -19.80 -14.66 1.43
C ASP A 214 -21.07 -14.74 2.30
N LEU A 215 -21.70 -15.92 2.34
CA LEU A 215 -22.90 -16.14 3.16
C LEU A 215 -22.61 -16.19 4.67
N GLY A 216 -21.36 -16.45 5.07
CA GLY A 216 -20.89 -16.43 6.46
C GLY A 216 -20.51 -15.03 6.97
N GLY A 217 -20.54 -14.02 6.10
CA GLY A 217 -20.17 -12.64 6.41
C GLY A 217 -18.68 -12.32 6.22
N GLY A 218 -17.88 -13.26 5.74
CA GLY A 218 -16.45 -13.06 5.47
C GLY A 218 -16.15 -12.82 3.99
N TRP A 219 -14.86 -12.76 3.68
CA TRP A 219 -14.33 -12.69 2.32
C TRP A 219 -13.30 -13.79 2.07
N GLY A 220 -13.32 -14.37 0.86
CA GLY A 220 -12.34 -15.36 0.42
C GLY A 220 -12.71 -16.03 -0.90
N GLY A 221 -12.19 -17.24 -1.13
CA GLY A 221 -12.05 -17.85 -2.46
C GLY A 221 -13.34 -18.12 -3.25
N SER A 222 -14.51 -18.22 -2.61
CA SER A 222 -15.79 -18.46 -3.33
C SER A 222 -16.71 -17.23 -3.42
N GLY A 223 -16.46 -16.20 -2.61
CA GLY A 223 -17.38 -15.07 -2.44
C GLY A 223 -18.84 -15.51 -2.26
N ARG A 224 -19.78 -14.70 -2.76
CA ARG A 224 -21.23 -14.98 -2.64
C ARG A 224 -21.78 -15.96 -3.68
N GLN A 225 -21.08 -16.16 -4.79
CA GLN A 225 -21.59 -16.92 -5.94
C GLN A 225 -20.95 -18.30 -6.05
N ILE A 226 -21.54 -19.27 -5.36
CA ILE A 226 -21.19 -20.68 -5.52
C ILE A 226 -21.78 -21.17 -6.84
N ARG A 227 -20.94 -21.31 -7.88
CA ARG A 227 -21.37 -21.93 -9.13
C ARG A 227 -21.77 -23.39 -8.87
N ARG A 228 -22.92 -23.81 -9.39
CA ARG A 228 -23.43 -25.18 -9.21
C ARG A 228 -22.38 -26.19 -9.70
N GLY A 229 -21.92 -27.05 -8.80
CA GLY A 229 -20.91 -28.07 -9.07
C GLY A 229 -19.45 -27.64 -8.85
N GLN A 230 -19.20 -26.41 -8.38
CA GLN A 230 -17.87 -25.97 -7.93
C GLN A 230 -17.72 -26.17 -6.41
N PRO A 231 -16.52 -26.49 -5.91
CA PRO A 231 -16.25 -26.53 -4.48
C PRO A 231 -16.50 -25.16 -3.84
N HIS A 232 -17.10 -25.16 -2.65
CA HIS A 232 -17.19 -23.97 -1.81
C HIS A 232 -15.90 -23.84 -0.99
N TRP A 233 -15.24 -22.71 -1.14
CA TRP A 233 -14.04 -22.33 -0.42
C TRP A 233 -14.40 -21.32 0.67
N PRO A 234 -13.98 -21.57 1.92
CA PRO A 234 -14.33 -20.71 3.03
C PRO A 234 -13.69 -19.32 2.90
N SER A 235 -14.28 -18.35 3.59
CA SER A 235 -13.61 -17.09 3.89
C SER A 235 -12.30 -17.32 4.65
N SER A 236 -11.34 -16.42 4.47
CA SER A 236 -10.08 -16.39 5.21
C SER A 236 -10.06 -15.22 6.20
N VAL A 237 -9.19 -15.29 7.21
CA VAL A 237 -9.01 -14.20 8.17
C VAL A 237 -8.38 -12.99 7.48
N GLU A 238 -7.43 -13.25 6.60
CA GLU A 238 -6.64 -12.28 5.86
C GLU A 238 -7.53 -11.41 4.97
N GLU A 239 -8.31 -12.04 4.09
CA GLU A 239 -9.18 -11.34 3.15
C GLU A 239 -10.36 -10.66 3.86
N THR A 240 -10.89 -11.29 4.89
CA THR A 240 -11.95 -10.68 5.73
C THR A 240 -11.42 -9.44 6.44
N SER A 241 -10.22 -9.49 7.03
CA SER A 241 -9.64 -8.34 7.74
C SER A 241 -9.37 -7.17 6.79
N LEU A 242 -8.82 -7.42 5.61
CA LEU A 242 -8.55 -6.40 4.59
C LEU A 242 -9.85 -5.79 4.05
N ALA A 243 -10.84 -6.63 3.77
CA ALA A 243 -12.13 -6.16 3.28
C ALA A 243 -12.82 -5.26 4.33
N LEU A 244 -12.77 -5.64 5.60
CA LEU A 244 -13.32 -4.83 6.68
C LEU A 244 -12.57 -3.50 6.87
N ASP A 245 -11.24 -3.49 6.85
CA ASP A 245 -10.45 -2.24 6.96
C ASP A 245 -10.79 -1.25 5.84
N ALA A 246 -10.98 -1.76 4.62
CA ALA A 246 -11.46 -0.94 3.50
C ALA A 246 -12.90 -0.46 3.72
N LEU A 247 -13.84 -1.35 4.01
CA LEU A 247 -15.27 -1.02 4.13
C LEU A 247 -15.59 -0.08 5.29
N LEU A 248 -14.82 -0.12 6.38
CA LEU A 248 -14.94 0.85 7.48
C LEU A 248 -14.70 2.30 7.03
N ALA A 249 -14.07 2.49 5.87
CA ALA A 249 -13.91 3.80 5.26
C ALA A 249 -15.04 4.19 4.29
N ASP A 250 -15.97 3.29 3.93
CA ASP A 250 -17.05 3.63 3.01
C ASP A 250 -17.93 4.75 3.62
N PRO A 251 -17.98 5.95 3.01
CA PRO A 251 -18.73 7.07 3.57
C PRO A 251 -20.22 6.77 3.80
N ARG A 252 -20.79 5.82 3.06
CA ARG A 252 -22.20 5.41 3.15
C ARG A 252 -22.49 4.55 4.38
N LEU A 253 -21.48 3.84 4.88
CA LEU A 253 -21.57 3.03 6.09
C LEU A 253 -21.29 3.89 7.34
N CYS A 254 -20.37 4.84 7.26
CA CYS A 254 -20.04 5.74 8.37
C CYS A 254 -21.16 6.73 8.71
N SER A 255 -22.02 7.10 7.76
CA SER A 255 -23.12 8.05 8.00
C SER A 255 -24.30 7.47 8.81
N ASN A 256 -24.30 6.16 9.10
CA ASN A 256 -25.38 5.47 9.81
C ASN A 256 -25.01 5.09 11.25
N ALA A 257 -24.34 5.98 11.98
CA ALA A 257 -24.05 5.82 13.41
C ALA A 257 -25.30 5.84 14.32
N SER A 258 -26.52 5.88 13.76
CA SER A 258 -27.79 5.81 14.50
C SER A 258 -28.33 4.38 14.68
N LEU A 259 -27.60 3.35 14.23
CA LEU A 259 -28.02 1.94 14.26
C LEU A 259 -26.97 0.98 14.86
N GLN A 260 -25.95 1.50 15.54
CA GLN A 260 -25.09 0.72 16.45
C GLN A 260 -25.43 1.07 17.90
#